data_AF-A0A354ZKU4-F1
#
_entry.id   AF-A0A354ZKU4-F1
#
_cell.length_a   1.000
_cell.length_b   1.000
_cell.length_c   1.000
_cell.angle_alpha   90.00
_cell.angle_beta   90.00
_cell.angle_gamma   90.00
#
_symmetry.space_group_name_H-M   'P 1'
#
loop_
_entity.id
_entity.type
_entity.pdbx_description
1 polymer ?
#
loop_
_entity_poly.entity_id
_entity_poly.type
_entity_poly.pdbx_seq_one_letter_code
_entity_poly.pdbx_strand_id
1 'polypeptide(L)'
;MKDYFVDLHVHIGRDSKGRPVKVSGARNLTLENIAREAARHKGLDVVGVVDCASRRVLDDIDRLLESGAMEEAPGGGLRYLGRTTIIPGAEVEAACRGDAREGAKGSAHYVAYFATLAQVREFARELARHTSNIDLSTQRTRLLPRHVAQLASDTGGLFVIAHAFTPHKSVYGTCAHRIADVFGDESRRLVAGVELGLSADTQMADRIEELASYTFLSNSDAHSLPRMGREYNVMRMESASFAEVSLALARIDGRRVAANYGLDPRLGKYHLSACEVCEARFSAAGAAPGCPECGSSRVVRGVADRIDEIADRPEPRHPAHRPPYRHQVPLAFVPGVGPVAIAALIRAFGSEMAVLHHTTSDQLAEAVGERLAARIVMAREGRLAIRSGGGGTYGRALLE
;
A
#
# COMPACT_ATOMS: atom_id res chain seq x y z
N MET A 1 -8.25 9.95 -21.99
CA MET A 1 -7.97 9.15 -20.77
C MET A 1 -7.77 7.68 -21.12
N LYS A 2 -6.86 7.00 -20.42
CA LYS A 2 -6.63 5.54 -20.45
C LYS A 2 -6.38 5.03 -19.02
N ASP A 3 -6.24 3.73 -18.89
CA ASP A 3 -6.03 3.06 -17.59
C ASP A 3 -4.52 2.86 -17.37
N TYR A 4 -4.08 3.06 -16.13
CA TYR A 4 -2.68 2.97 -15.71
C TYR A 4 -2.56 2.10 -14.46
N PHE A 5 -1.50 1.30 -14.39
CA PHE A 5 -1.16 0.49 -13.21
C PHE A 5 -0.31 1.30 -12.23
N VAL A 6 -0.83 1.50 -11.02
CA VAL A 6 -0.29 2.46 -10.05
C VAL A 6 -0.09 1.83 -8.68
N ASP A 7 1.16 1.77 -8.20
CA ASP A 7 1.52 1.32 -6.85
C ASP A 7 2.21 2.46 -6.10
N LEU A 8 1.52 3.11 -5.16
CA LEU A 8 2.01 4.34 -4.54
C LEU A 8 2.84 4.14 -3.28
N HIS A 9 3.16 2.91 -2.88
CA HIS A 9 3.85 2.66 -1.61
C HIS A 9 4.97 1.64 -1.75
N VAL A 10 6.14 2.12 -2.18
CA VAL A 10 7.37 1.32 -2.28
C VAL A 10 8.49 1.98 -1.48
N HIS A 11 9.13 1.20 -0.61
CA HIS A 11 10.28 1.64 0.18
C HIS A 11 11.61 1.51 -0.58
N ILE A 12 12.63 2.17 -0.06
CA ILE A 12 14.04 2.02 -0.44
C ILE A 12 14.75 1.34 0.73
N GLY A 13 15.33 0.17 0.49
CA GLY A 13 16.14 -0.52 1.49
C GLY A 13 17.50 0.16 1.69
N ARG A 14 18.14 0.58 0.59
CA ARG A 14 19.46 1.22 0.60
C ARG A 14 19.59 2.27 -0.50
N ASP A 15 20.43 3.26 -0.25
CA ASP A 15 20.89 4.16 -1.30
C ASP A 15 21.90 3.45 -2.22
N SER A 16 22.28 4.12 -3.30
CA SER A 16 23.29 3.63 -4.27
C SER A 16 24.68 3.37 -3.68
N LYS A 17 25.01 3.98 -2.54
CA LYS A 17 26.29 3.79 -1.83
C LYS A 17 26.20 2.65 -0.82
N GLY A 18 25.09 1.92 -0.79
CA GLY A 18 24.86 0.78 0.10
C GLY A 18 24.54 1.17 1.54
N ARG A 19 24.28 2.45 1.84
CA ARG A 19 23.88 2.92 3.17
C ARG A 19 22.39 2.61 3.40
N PRO A 20 21.98 2.17 4.60
CA PRO A 20 20.59 1.82 4.87
C PRO A 20 19.67 3.05 4.81
N VAL A 21 18.46 2.85 4.29
CA VAL A 21 17.33 3.81 4.34
C VAL A 21 16.19 3.19 5.15
N LYS A 22 15.48 2.19 4.61
CA LYS A 22 14.58 1.31 5.38
C LYS A 22 15.34 0.06 5.82
N VAL A 23 15.61 -0.08 7.12
CA VAL A 23 16.42 -1.20 7.67
C VAL A 23 15.80 -2.57 7.38
N SER A 24 14.46 -2.66 7.38
CA SER A 24 13.72 -3.88 7.03
C SER A 24 13.64 -4.16 5.52
N GLY A 25 14.10 -3.23 4.69
CA GLY A 25 14.09 -3.35 3.23
C GLY A 25 15.26 -4.18 2.68
N ALA A 26 15.04 -4.81 1.52
CA ALA A 26 16.06 -5.58 0.83
C ALA A 26 17.24 -4.70 0.40
N ARG A 27 18.46 -5.26 0.44
CA ARG A 27 19.69 -4.51 0.13
C ARG A 27 19.75 -3.97 -1.30
N ASN A 28 19.10 -4.66 -2.23
CA ASN A 28 19.03 -4.29 -3.65
C ASN A 28 17.81 -3.41 -3.97
N LEU A 29 17.01 -3.02 -2.98
CA LEU A 29 15.88 -2.12 -3.17
C LEU A 29 16.38 -0.67 -3.16
N THR A 30 17.10 -0.29 -4.22
CA THR A 30 17.56 1.08 -4.48
C THR A 30 16.59 1.80 -5.41
N LEU A 31 16.61 3.13 -5.44
CA LEU A 31 15.74 3.94 -6.30
C LEU A 31 15.78 3.51 -7.77
N GLU A 32 16.99 3.35 -8.33
CA GLU A 32 17.14 2.94 -9.73
C GLU A 32 16.62 1.52 -9.98
N ASN A 33 16.87 0.59 -9.05
CA ASN A 33 16.38 -0.78 -9.18
C ASN A 33 14.85 -0.84 -9.11
N ILE A 34 14.21 -0.02 -8.28
CA ILE A 34 12.74 0.12 -8.23
C ILE A 34 12.22 0.61 -9.59
N ALA A 35 12.78 1.70 -10.11
CA ALA A 35 12.36 2.25 -11.40
C ALA A 35 12.55 1.26 -12.56
N ARG A 36 13.67 0.52 -12.56
CA ARG A 36 13.96 -0.51 -13.55
C ARG A 36 13.03 -1.71 -13.44
N GLU A 37 12.77 -2.19 -12.23
CA GLU A 37 11.86 -3.31 -11.98
C GLU A 37 10.44 -2.97 -12.42
N ALA A 38 9.97 -1.76 -12.06
CA ALA A 38 8.68 -1.24 -12.47
C ALA A 38 8.53 -1.20 -14.00
N ALA A 39 9.54 -0.64 -14.70
CA ALA A 39 9.48 -0.41 -16.14
C ALA A 39 9.72 -1.66 -17.00
N ARG A 40 10.45 -2.66 -16.49
CA ARG A 40 10.91 -3.82 -17.29
C ARG A 40 10.27 -5.15 -16.92
N HIS A 41 9.87 -5.35 -15.67
CA HIS A 41 9.39 -6.65 -15.21
C HIS A 41 7.96 -6.57 -14.69
N LYS A 42 7.66 -5.60 -13.82
CA LYS A 42 6.32 -5.46 -13.25
C LYS A 42 5.34 -4.87 -14.26
N GLY A 43 5.74 -3.86 -15.01
CA GLY A 43 4.83 -3.13 -15.92
C GLY A 43 3.95 -2.14 -15.17
N LEU A 44 4.50 -1.49 -14.13
CA LEU A 44 3.83 -0.41 -13.41
C LEU A 44 4.09 0.92 -14.12
N ASP A 45 3.03 1.67 -14.39
CA ASP A 45 3.13 2.96 -15.08
C ASP A 45 3.50 4.08 -14.11
N VAL A 46 3.02 4.01 -12.87
CA VAL A 46 3.32 4.97 -11.80
C VAL A 46 3.71 4.21 -10.53
N VAL A 47 4.81 4.62 -9.91
CA VAL A 47 5.26 4.10 -8.62
C VAL A 47 5.51 5.23 -7.63
N GLY A 48 4.86 5.18 -6.48
CA GLY A 48 5.14 6.08 -5.36
C GLY A 48 6.30 5.52 -4.54
N VAL A 49 7.40 6.26 -4.48
CA VAL A 49 8.58 5.86 -3.70
C VAL A 49 8.65 6.72 -2.45
N VAL A 50 8.43 6.11 -1.29
CA VAL A 50 8.03 6.83 -0.07
C VAL A 50 9.20 7.15 0.87
N ASP A 51 10.44 7.05 0.40
CA ASP A 51 11.64 7.33 1.20
C ASP A 51 12.47 8.49 0.62
N CYS A 52 11.87 9.31 -0.24
CA CYS A 52 12.53 10.39 -0.97
C CYS A 52 12.85 11.62 -0.11
N ALA A 53 12.34 11.72 1.12
CA ALA A 53 12.79 12.76 2.06
C ALA A 53 14.20 12.51 2.62
N SER A 54 14.74 11.30 2.48
CA SER A 54 16.12 10.98 2.85
C SER A 54 17.11 11.75 1.97
N ARG A 55 18.09 12.43 2.57
CA ARG A 55 19.10 13.19 1.81
C ARG A 55 19.91 12.27 0.91
N ARG A 56 20.11 11.04 1.36
CA ARG A 56 20.79 9.98 0.59
C ARG A 56 20.02 9.59 -0.67
N VAL A 57 18.70 9.57 -0.58
CA VAL A 57 17.84 9.26 -1.73
C VAL A 57 17.74 10.48 -2.65
N LEU A 58 17.70 11.69 -2.10
CA LEU A 58 17.80 12.92 -2.91
C LEU A 58 19.10 12.96 -3.73
N ASP A 59 20.25 12.59 -3.13
CA ASP A 59 21.52 12.44 -3.87
C ASP A 59 21.39 11.41 -5.02
N ASP A 60 20.66 10.31 -4.80
CA ASP A 60 20.43 9.29 -5.82
C ASP A 60 19.56 9.80 -6.96
N ILE A 61 18.54 10.60 -6.64
CA ILE A 61 17.68 11.25 -7.64
C ILE A 61 18.49 12.22 -8.48
N ASP A 62 19.28 13.11 -7.85
CA ASP A 62 20.09 14.10 -8.57
C ASP A 62 21.02 13.44 -9.57
N ARG A 63 21.74 12.39 -9.15
CA ARG A 63 22.62 11.64 -10.05
C ARG A 63 21.87 11.00 -11.22
N LEU A 64 20.67 10.46 -10.98
CA LEU A 64 19.87 9.85 -12.06
C LEU A 64 19.35 10.89 -13.05
N LEU A 65 19.03 12.10 -12.59
CA LEU A 65 18.70 13.23 -13.46
C LEU A 65 19.92 13.73 -14.23
N GLU A 66 21.05 13.96 -13.57
CA GLU A 66 22.30 14.43 -14.18
C GLU A 66 22.83 13.48 -15.25
N SER A 67 22.69 12.17 -15.02
CA SER A 67 23.06 11.14 -16.00
C SER A 67 22.08 10.97 -17.16
N GLY A 68 20.90 11.61 -17.10
CA GLY A 68 19.81 11.42 -18.06
C GLY A 68 19.09 10.08 -17.96
N ALA A 69 19.33 9.30 -16.89
CA ALA A 69 18.59 8.05 -16.64
C ALA A 69 17.13 8.32 -16.22
N MET A 70 16.88 9.49 -15.62
CA MET A 70 15.56 10.02 -15.31
C MET A 70 15.41 11.44 -15.87
N GLU A 71 14.17 11.86 -16.07
CA GLU A 71 13.79 13.24 -16.43
C GLU A 71 12.56 13.66 -15.63
N GLU A 72 12.36 14.96 -15.40
CA GLU A 72 11.13 15.45 -14.79
C GLU A 72 9.96 15.30 -15.76
N ALA A 73 8.86 14.69 -15.31
CA ALA A 73 7.67 14.49 -16.12
C ALA A 73 6.81 15.76 -16.17
N PRO A 74 6.22 16.11 -17.33
CA PRO A 74 5.16 17.11 -17.38
C PRO A 74 4.02 16.73 -16.42
N GLY A 75 3.59 17.68 -15.58
CA GLY A 75 2.61 17.42 -14.52
C GLY A 75 3.18 16.81 -13.24
N GLY A 76 4.50 16.68 -13.13
CA GLY A 76 5.21 16.25 -11.91
C GLY A 76 5.50 14.75 -11.84
N GLY A 77 6.53 14.42 -11.07
CA GLY A 77 7.15 13.10 -10.99
C GLY A 77 8.42 12.97 -11.82
N LEU A 78 9.11 11.83 -11.70
CA LEU A 78 10.37 11.52 -12.37
C LEU A 78 10.15 10.37 -13.36
N ARG A 79 10.23 10.64 -14.65
CA ARG A 79 10.09 9.63 -15.71
C ARG A 79 11.39 8.84 -15.82
N TYR A 80 11.29 7.52 -15.78
CA TYR A 80 12.39 6.60 -16.03
C TYR A 80 12.22 5.90 -17.38
N LEU A 81 13.23 6.00 -18.25
CA LEU A 81 13.28 5.40 -19.59
C LEU A 81 12.04 5.69 -20.47
N GLY A 82 11.40 6.86 -20.32
CA GLY A 82 10.18 7.21 -21.05
C GLY A 82 8.96 6.31 -20.76
N ARG A 83 9.03 5.43 -19.73
CA ARG A 83 8.00 4.43 -19.43
C ARG A 83 7.31 4.71 -18.10
N THR A 84 7.98 4.45 -16.98
CA THR A 84 7.39 4.55 -15.63
C THR A 84 7.64 5.92 -15.03
N THR A 85 6.64 6.48 -14.33
CA THR A 85 6.82 7.68 -13.49
C THR A 85 7.01 7.31 -12.04
N ILE A 86 8.06 7.80 -11.42
CA ILE A 86 8.24 7.78 -9.99
C ILE A 86 7.62 9.04 -9.40
N ILE A 87 6.66 8.89 -8.49
CA ILE A 87 6.17 9.99 -7.66
C ILE A 87 6.97 9.96 -6.34
N PRO A 88 7.81 10.97 -6.08
CA PRO A 88 8.57 11.02 -4.84
C PRO A 88 7.65 11.30 -3.66
N GLY A 89 7.86 10.55 -2.58
CA GLY A 89 7.09 10.69 -1.34
C GLY A 89 7.91 10.41 -0.09
N ALA A 90 7.23 10.53 1.04
CA ALA A 90 7.79 10.33 2.38
C ALA A 90 6.75 9.64 3.28
N GLU A 91 7.03 8.42 3.73
CA GLU A 91 6.29 7.77 4.81
C GLU A 91 6.83 8.30 6.16
N VAL A 92 5.91 8.69 7.04
CA VAL A 92 6.22 9.27 8.35
C VAL A 92 5.38 8.57 9.42
N GLU A 93 6.01 8.18 10.53
CA GLU A 93 5.28 7.69 11.70
C GLU A 93 4.93 8.87 12.61
N ALA A 94 3.66 9.04 12.98
CA ALA A 94 3.24 10.03 13.96
C ALA A 94 2.37 9.42 15.05
N ALA A 95 2.54 9.90 16.28
CA ALA A 95 1.78 9.43 17.44
C ALA A 95 0.35 9.97 17.38
N CYS A 96 -0.64 9.08 17.41
CA CYS A 96 -2.03 9.49 17.49
C CYS A 96 -2.33 9.85 18.95
N ARG A 97 -2.82 11.08 19.18
CA ARG A 97 -3.37 11.50 20.46
C ARG A 97 -4.88 11.65 20.28
N GLY A 98 -5.59 10.54 20.13
CA GLY A 98 -7.06 10.49 20.04
C GLY A 98 -7.72 10.51 21.43
N ASP A 99 -9.06 10.65 21.47
CA ASP A 99 -9.86 10.71 22.70
C ASP A 99 -9.51 9.55 23.65
N ALA A 100 -9.05 9.91 24.85
CA ALA A 100 -8.41 9.02 25.81
C ALA A 100 -9.44 8.24 26.64
N ARG A 101 -10.41 7.58 25.99
CA ARG A 101 -11.28 6.63 26.70
C ARG A 101 -10.59 5.31 27.01
N GLU A 102 -9.46 5.00 26.33
CA GLU A 102 -8.68 3.77 26.53
C GLU A 102 -7.15 3.98 26.52
N GLY A 103 -6.63 5.14 26.94
CA GLY A 103 -5.17 5.32 27.11
C GLY A 103 -4.32 5.04 25.85
N ALA A 104 -4.88 5.25 24.65
CA ALA A 104 -4.26 4.91 23.37
C ALA A 104 -2.90 5.61 23.19
N LYS A 105 -1.82 4.80 23.19
CA LYS A 105 -0.42 5.20 22.90
C LYS A 105 0.00 4.81 21.47
N GLY A 106 -0.96 4.67 20.57
CA GLY A 106 -0.73 4.25 19.19
C GLY A 106 0.05 5.27 18.38
N SER A 107 0.75 4.79 17.36
CA SER A 107 1.22 5.62 16.26
C SER A 107 0.74 5.01 14.96
N ALA A 108 0.65 5.83 13.92
CA ALA A 108 0.29 5.39 12.59
C ALA A 108 1.25 5.97 11.57
N HIS A 109 1.29 5.32 10.41
CA HIS A 109 2.05 5.81 9.27
C HIS A 109 1.16 6.63 8.33
N TYR A 110 1.78 7.62 7.74
CA TYR A 110 1.17 8.54 6.79
C TYR A 110 2.15 8.77 5.65
N VAL A 111 1.65 8.94 4.44
CA VAL A 111 2.50 9.20 3.28
C VAL A 111 2.20 10.59 2.73
N ALA A 112 3.24 11.37 2.50
CA ALA A 112 3.18 12.60 1.71
C ALA A 112 3.78 12.37 0.32
N TYR A 113 3.15 12.88 -0.74
CA TYR A 113 3.64 12.79 -2.12
C TYR A 113 3.80 14.18 -2.72
N PHE A 114 4.79 14.36 -3.60
CA PHE A 114 5.13 15.68 -4.16
C PHE A 114 5.29 15.64 -5.67
N ALA A 115 4.99 16.77 -6.33
CA ALA A 115 5.10 16.91 -7.77
C ALA A 115 6.55 17.12 -8.22
N THR A 116 7.32 17.90 -7.46
CA THR A 116 8.66 18.35 -7.85
C THR A 116 9.70 18.09 -6.76
N LEU A 117 10.98 18.03 -7.13
CA LEU A 117 12.05 17.86 -6.15
C LEU A 117 12.22 19.05 -5.22
N ALA A 118 11.89 20.26 -5.68
CA ALA A 118 11.89 21.43 -4.82
C ALA A 118 10.95 21.23 -3.61
N GLN A 119 9.74 20.71 -3.87
CA GLN A 119 8.76 20.40 -2.81
C GLN A 119 9.24 19.28 -1.88
N VAL A 120 9.82 18.20 -2.43
CA VAL A 120 10.39 17.11 -1.61
C VAL A 120 11.49 17.64 -0.69
N ARG A 121 12.39 18.48 -1.21
CA ARG A 121 13.49 19.08 -0.44
C ARG A 121 12.98 20.01 0.65
N GLU A 122 11.96 20.81 0.34
CA GLU A 122 11.34 21.68 1.33
C GLU A 122 10.67 20.87 2.45
N PHE A 123 9.85 19.88 2.09
CA PHE A 123 9.24 18.97 3.06
C PHE A 123 10.28 18.26 3.92
N ALA A 124 11.35 17.72 3.30
CA ALA A 124 12.43 17.05 4.00
C ALA A 124 13.16 17.97 4.99
N ARG A 125 13.43 19.22 4.60
CA ARG A 125 14.08 20.24 5.44
C ARG A 125 13.25 20.54 6.68
N GLU A 126 11.94 20.73 6.51
CA GLU A 126 11.04 21.02 7.63
C GLU A 126 10.82 19.78 8.52
N LEU A 127 10.57 18.61 7.92
CA LEU A 127 10.40 17.36 8.66
C LEU A 127 11.65 16.99 9.48
N ALA A 128 12.86 17.25 8.95
CA ALA A 128 14.12 16.98 9.64
C ALA A 128 14.21 17.68 11.00
N ARG A 129 13.56 18.84 11.19
CA ARG A 129 13.50 19.56 12.47
C ARG A 129 12.73 18.77 13.54
N HIS A 130 11.87 17.85 13.12
CA HIS A 130 10.96 17.07 13.96
C HIS A 130 11.29 15.57 14.03
N THR A 131 12.29 15.11 13.30
CA THR A 131 12.76 13.70 13.30
C THR A 131 14.21 13.60 13.78
N SER A 132 14.60 12.45 14.34
CA SER A 132 15.98 12.24 14.80
C SER A 132 16.96 11.97 13.66
N ASN A 133 16.51 11.29 12.60
CA ASN A 133 17.35 10.97 11.45
C ASN A 133 16.53 10.88 10.17
N ILE A 134 16.51 11.96 9.39
CA ILE A 134 15.74 12.03 8.14
C ILE A 134 16.20 11.01 7.08
N ASP A 135 17.43 10.48 7.19
CA ASP A 135 17.96 9.54 6.19
C ASP A 135 17.44 8.11 6.36
N LEU A 136 16.72 7.82 7.45
CA LEU A 136 16.12 6.53 7.73
C LEU A 136 14.60 6.58 7.57
N SER A 137 14.04 5.52 6.98
CA SER A 137 12.61 5.30 6.93
C SER A 137 12.21 4.25 7.98
N THR A 138 11.06 4.30 8.64
CA THR A 138 10.01 5.35 8.69
C THR A 138 10.17 6.04 10.05
N GLN A 139 10.81 7.21 10.12
CA GLN A 139 11.06 7.82 11.43
C GLN A 139 9.78 8.32 12.09
N ARG A 140 9.73 8.15 13.41
CA ARG A 140 8.72 8.80 14.25
C ARG A 140 9.03 10.30 14.35
N THR A 141 8.07 11.12 13.92
CA THR A 141 8.13 12.58 14.08
C THR A 141 7.61 13.01 15.45
N ARG A 142 8.09 14.17 15.92
CA ARG A 142 7.56 14.90 17.08
C ARG A 142 6.25 15.65 16.76
N LEU A 143 5.88 15.76 15.48
CA LEU A 143 4.63 16.36 15.05
C LEU A 143 3.43 15.46 15.35
N LEU A 144 2.26 16.08 15.51
CA LEU A 144 0.97 15.37 15.51
C LEU A 144 0.54 15.08 14.06
N PRO A 145 -0.27 14.03 13.81
CA PRO A 145 -0.72 13.66 12.46
C PRO A 145 -1.30 14.83 11.65
N ARG A 146 -2.18 15.65 12.25
CA ARG A 146 -2.74 16.85 11.60
C ARG A 146 -1.69 17.87 11.18
N HIS A 147 -0.58 18.01 11.91
CA HIS A 147 0.50 18.91 11.53
C HIS A 147 1.38 18.31 10.43
N VAL A 148 1.47 16.99 10.33
CA VAL A 148 2.11 16.33 9.18
C VAL A 148 1.25 16.55 7.92
N ALA A 149 -0.07 16.41 8.03
CA ALA A 149 -1.00 16.72 6.94
C ALA A 149 -0.91 18.18 6.50
N GLN A 150 -0.86 19.11 7.46
CA GLN A 150 -0.68 20.53 7.18
C GLN A 150 0.66 20.80 6.49
N LEU A 151 1.76 20.22 6.99
CA LEU A 151 3.08 20.38 6.36
C LEU A 151 3.10 19.86 4.92
N ALA A 152 2.48 18.71 4.65
CA ALA A 152 2.35 18.18 3.28
C ALA A 152 1.54 19.15 2.40
N SER A 153 0.42 19.69 2.92
CA SER A 153 -0.41 20.66 2.20
C SER A 153 0.33 21.97 1.91
N ASP A 154 1.03 22.53 2.90
CA ASP A 154 1.77 23.81 2.79
C ASP A 154 2.91 23.72 1.79
N THR A 155 3.46 22.51 1.60
CA THR A 155 4.50 22.22 0.60
C THR A 155 3.93 21.78 -0.75
N GLY A 156 2.60 21.86 -0.94
CA GLY A 156 1.91 21.54 -2.18
C GLY A 156 1.85 20.05 -2.51
N GLY A 157 1.97 19.19 -1.50
CA GLY A 157 1.91 17.73 -1.61
C GLY A 157 0.52 17.16 -1.33
N LEU A 158 0.36 15.87 -1.63
CA LEU A 158 -0.79 15.06 -1.24
C LEU A 158 -0.50 14.35 0.08
N PHE A 159 -1.51 14.19 0.93
CA PHE A 159 -1.39 13.45 2.18
C PHE A 159 -2.34 12.25 2.21
N VAL A 160 -1.82 11.06 2.51
CA VAL A 160 -2.55 9.79 2.51
C VAL A 160 -2.32 9.07 3.84
N ILE A 161 -3.38 8.44 4.37
CA ILE A 161 -3.25 7.52 5.50
C ILE A 161 -2.74 6.17 4.98
N ALA A 162 -1.63 5.68 5.52
CA ALA A 162 -1.03 4.41 5.10
C ALA A 162 -1.68 3.21 5.80
N HIS A 163 -1.79 2.09 5.08
CA HIS A 163 -2.21 0.75 5.54
C HIS A 163 -3.11 0.74 6.79
N ALA A 164 -4.27 1.41 6.67
CA ALA A 164 -5.05 1.94 7.78
C ALA A 164 -5.57 0.91 8.80
N PHE A 165 -5.57 -0.38 8.42
CA PHE A 165 -6.12 -1.49 9.22
C PHE A 165 -5.07 -2.48 9.74
N THR A 166 -3.80 -2.31 9.38
CA THR A 166 -2.73 -3.20 9.87
C THR A 166 -2.71 -3.20 11.41
N PRO A 167 -2.53 -4.32 12.10
CA PRO A 167 -2.59 -4.36 13.58
C PRO A 167 -1.42 -3.66 14.28
N HIS A 168 -0.55 -3.00 13.52
CA HIS A 168 0.56 -2.20 13.99
C HIS A 168 0.65 -0.95 13.13
N LYS A 169 0.98 0.19 13.74
CA LYS A 169 1.34 1.42 13.02
C LYS A 169 0.27 1.92 12.04
N SER A 170 -0.99 1.74 12.39
CA SER A 170 -2.13 2.15 11.57
C SER A 170 -3.20 2.89 12.37
N VAL A 171 -4.01 3.68 11.66
CA VAL A 171 -5.08 4.51 12.24
C VAL A 171 -6.11 3.64 12.95
N TYR A 172 -6.77 2.72 12.23
CA TYR A 172 -7.84 1.91 12.80
C TYR A 172 -7.34 0.72 13.60
N GLY A 173 -6.18 0.16 13.25
CA GLY A 173 -5.64 -1.01 13.93
C GLY A 173 -5.13 -0.69 15.33
N THR A 174 -4.53 0.49 15.55
CA THR A 174 -3.86 0.80 16.83
C THR A 174 -4.05 2.21 17.38
N CYS A 175 -4.53 3.15 16.57
CA CYS A 175 -4.46 4.58 16.90
C CYS A 175 -5.78 5.17 17.40
N ALA A 176 -6.87 4.91 16.68
CA ALA A 176 -8.16 5.53 16.92
C ALA A 176 -9.31 4.71 16.31
N HIS A 177 -10.54 5.06 16.68
CA HIS A 177 -11.75 4.46 16.12
C HIS A 177 -12.21 5.25 14.90
N ARG A 178 -11.94 6.56 14.87
CA ARG A 178 -12.22 7.43 13.73
C ARG A 178 -11.00 8.26 13.30
N ILE A 179 -10.93 8.59 12.00
CA ILE A 179 -9.96 9.55 11.46
C ILE A 179 -10.19 10.93 12.09
N ALA A 180 -11.46 11.31 12.29
CA ALA A 180 -11.83 12.56 12.94
C ALA A 180 -11.21 12.71 14.35
N ASP A 181 -11.04 11.61 15.10
CA ASP A 181 -10.41 11.65 16.44
C ASP A 181 -8.92 12.01 16.39
N VAL A 182 -8.26 11.71 15.27
CA VAL A 182 -6.81 11.93 15.07
C VAL A 182 -6.54 13.31 14.47
N PHE A 183 -7.37 13.73 13.52
CA PHE A 183 -7.16 14.93 12.72
C PHE A 183 -8.05 16.11 13.12
N GLY A 184 -9.20 15.86 13.73
CA GLY A 184 -10.29 16.82 13.85
C GLY A 184 -11.06 17.00 12.55
N ASP A 185 -12.22 17.66 12.62
CA ASP A 185 -13.14 17.83 11.48
C ASP A 185 -12.56 18.65 10.32
N GLU A 186 -11.63 19.55 10.62
CA GLU A 186 -11.01 20.40 9.61
C GLU A 186 -9.86 19.67 8.90
N SER A 187 -8.84 19.24 9.65
CA SER A 187 -7.65 18.64 9.05
C SER A 187 -7.92 17.28 8.41
N ARG A 188 -9.02 16.58 8.75
CA ARG A 188 -9.40 15.35 8.03
C ARG A 188 -9.70 15.58 6.55
N ARG A 189 -10.00 16.83 6.14
CA ARG A 189 -10.20 17.22 4.73
C ARG A 189 -8.90 17.27 3.93
N LEU A 190 -7.74 17.31 4.60
CA LEU A 190 -6.43 17.26 3.95
C LEU A 190 -6.04 15.85 3.50
N VAL A 191 -6.78 14.82 3.95
CA VAL A 191 -6.52 13.42 3.58
C VAL A 191 -7.05 13.17 2.17
N ALA A 192 -6.15 13.02 1.20
CA ALA A 192 -6.46 12.79 -0.20
C ALA A 192 -6.94 11.35 -0.48
N GLY A 193 -6.56 10.40 0.38
CA GLY A 193 -6.95 9.00 0.26
C GLY A 193 -6.57 8.17 1.48
N VAL A 194 -7.14 6.97 1.53
CA VAL A 194 -6.89 5.98 2.59
C VAL A 194 -6.38 4.71 1.94
N GLU A 195 -5.15 4.32 2.27
CA GLU A 195 -4.60 3.03 1.87
C GLU A 195 -5.15 1.93 2.79
N LEU A 196 -5.80 0.93 2.20
CA LEU A 196 -6.39 -0.19 2.92
C LEU A 196 -5.28 -1.04 3.60
N GLY A 197 -4.21 -1.29 2.86
CA GLY A 197 -3.13 -2.18 3.25
C GLY A 197 -3.52 -3.66 3.20
N LEU A 198 -2.53 -4.52 3.40
CA LEU A 198 -2.59 -5.97 3.14
C LEU A 198 -3.56 -6.77 4.02
N SER A 199 -4.22 -6.11 4.97
CA SER A 199 -5.04 -6.76 6.00
C SER A 199 -6.53 -6.48 5.85
N ALA A 200 -6.92 -5.62 4.91
CA ALA A 200 -8.31 -5.25 4.68
C ALA A 200 -8.59 -5.05 3.20
N ASP A 201 -9.85 -5.29 2.82
CA ASP A 201 -10.37 -4.95 1.51
C ASP A 201 -11.51 -3.92 1.62
N THR A 202 -12.12 -3.60 0.47
CA THR A 202 -13.25 -2.65 0.43
C THR A 202 -14.49 -3.15 1.15
N GLN A 203 -14.75 -4.47 1.19
CA GLN A 203 -15.91 -5.03 1.89
C GLN A 203 -15.79 -4.85 3.40
N MET A 204 -14.57 -4.96 3.93
CA MET A 204 -14.29 -4.70 5.33
C MET A 204 -14.36 -3.20 5.64
N ALA A 205 -13.72 -2.35 4.82
CA ALA A 205 -13.58 -0.93 5.10
C ALA A 205 -14.89 -0.13 4.95
N ASP A 206 -15.74 -0.44 3.98
CA ASP A 206 -17.01 0.30 3.73
C ASP A 206 -18.12 0.02 4.76
N ARG A 207 -17.80 -0.71 5.83
CA ARG A 207 -18.63 -0.81 7.03
C ARG A 207 -18.43 0.35 8.01
N ILE A 208 -17.39 1.17 7.80
CA ILE A 208 -17.08 2.37 8.58
C ILE A 208 -17.54 3.59 7.78
N GLU A 209 -18.52 4.34 8.31
CA GLU A 209 -19.25 5.35 7.54
C GLU A 209 -18.39 6.53 7.11
N GLU A 210 -17.44 6.99 7.94
CA GLU A 210 -16.59 8.13 7.58
C GLU A 210 -15.72 7.85 6.33
N LEU A 211 -15.44 6.57 6.06
CA LEU A 211 -14.62 6.14 4.92
C LEU A 211 -15.32 6.28 3.58
N ALA A 212 -16.64 6.46 3.56
CA ALA A 212 -17.41 6.70 2.34
C ALA A 212 -17.02 8.00 1.61
N SER A 213 -16.33 8.93 2.29
CA SER A 213 -15.86 10.19 1.67
C SER A 213 -14.50 10.08 0.97
N TYR A 214 -13.69 9.08 1.34
CA TYR A 214 -12.30 8.94 0.91
C TYR A 214 -12.12 7.97 -0.25
N THR A 215 -11.19 8.30 -1.16
CA THR A 215 -10.71 7.37 -2.18
C THR A 215 -9.85 6.29 -1.53
N PHE A 216 -10.13 5.02 -1.85
CA PHE A 216 -9.33 3.90 -1.37
C PHE A 216 -8.16 3.62 -2.31
N LEU A 217 -7.02 3.31 -1.68
CA LEU A 217 -5.81 2.87 -2.32
C LEU A 217 -5.43 1.47 -1.83
N SER A 218 -4.87 0.69 -2.74
CA SER A 218 -4.24 -0.60 -2.43
C SER A 218 -2.83 -0.54 -3.01
N ASN A 219 -1.84 -0.54 -2.13
CA ASN A 219 -0.44 -0.37 -2.50
C ASN A 219 0.40 -1.44 -1.81
N SER A 220 1.55 -1.74 -2.40
CA SER A 220 2.29 -2.93 -2.02
C SER A 220 2.97 -2.84 -0.66
N ASP A 221 3.28 -1.65 -0.14
CA ASP A 221 4.24 -1.47 0.98
C ASP A 221 5.49 -2.35 0.74
N ALA A 222 6.05 -2.25 -0.48
CA ALA A 222 7.07 -3.16 -0.94
C ALA A 222 8.40 -2.90 -0.24
N HIS A 223 8.89 -3.94 0.44
CA HIS A 223 10.19 -4.00 1.07
C HIS A 223 11.22 -4.83 0.27
N SER A 224 10.85 -5.27 -0.94
CA SER A 224 11.74 -5.94 -1.89
C SER A 224 11.17 -5.84 -3.31
N LEU A 225 12.04 -5.92 -4.33
CA LEU A 225 11.63 -5.83 -5.73
C LEU A 225 10.52 -6.84 -6.11
N PRO A 226 10.59 -8.13 -5.70
CA PRO A 226 9.52 -9.08 -6.03
C PRO A 226 8.15 -8.74 -5.44
N ARG A 227 8.12 -7.97 -4.33
CA ARG A 227 6.87 -7.58 -3.63
C ARG A 227 6.20 -6.35 -4.23
N MET A 228 6.88 -5.60 -5.11
CA MET A 228 6.26 -4.47 -5.83
C MET A 228 5.03 -4.96 -6.62
N GLY A 229 3.96 -4.15 -6.61
CA GLY A 229 2.71 -4.49 -7.30
C GLY A 229 1.98 -5.71 -6.73
N ARG A 230 2.26 -6.13 -5.48
CA ARG A 230 1.41 -7.17 -4.84
C ARG A 230 0.01 -6.65 -4.52
N GLU A 231 -0.08 -5.35 -4.29
CA GLU A 231 -1.30 -4.57 -4.38
C GLU A 231 -1.00 -3.35 -5.23
N TYR A 232 -1.97 -2.89 -6.01
CA TYR A 232 -1.88 -1.73 -6.87
C TYR A 232 -3.29 -1.27 -7.24
N ASN A 233 -3.34 -0.17 -7.96
CA ASN A 233 -4.57 0.47 -8.41
C ASN A 233 -4.56 0.52 -9.94
N VAL A 234 -5.73 0.34 -10.54
CA VAL A 234 -5.95 0.79 -11.92
C VAL A 234 -6.53 2.20 -11.83
N MET A 235 -5.82 3.20 -12.34
CA MET A 235 -6.26 4.59 -12.33
C MET A 235 -6.58 5.06 -13.74
N ARG A 236 -7.77 5.65 -13.92
CA ARG A 236 -8.20 6.29 -15.16
C ARG A 236 -7.64 7.71 -15.19
N MET A 237 -6.71 7.98 -16.10
CA MET A 237 -5.98 9.25 -16.19
C MET A 237 -5.68 9.63 -17.65
N GLU A 238 -5.22 10.85 -17.90
CA GLU A 238 -4.74 11.29 -19.22
C GLU A 238 -3.26 11.02 -19.43
N SER A 239 -2.45 11.15 -18.38
CA SER A 239 -1.01 10.91 -18.39
C SER A 239 -0.57 10.26 -17.08
N ALA A 240 0.60 9.61 -17.08
CA ALA A 240 1.23 9.13 -15.87
C ALA A 240 2.00 10.30 -15.22
N SER A 241 1.37 11.05 -14.33
CA SER A 241 1.98 12.21 -13.66
C SER A 241 1.39 12.41 -12.27
N PHE A 242 2.09 13.16 -11.42
CA PHE A 242 1.59 13.52 -10.09
C PHE A 242 0.25 14.27 -10.17
N ALA A 243 0.12 15.23 -11.10
CA ALA A 243 -1.10 16.01 -11.28
C ALA A 243 -2.30 15.11 -11.60
N GLU A 244 -2.14 14.13 -12.48
CA GLU A 244 -3.23 13.21 -12.83
C GLU A 244 -3.56 12.25 -11.67
N VAL A 245 -2.58 11.81 -10.88
CA VAL A 245 -2.84 11.04 -9.65
C VAL A 245 -3.64 11.88 -8.65
N SER A 246 -3.27 13.15 -8.47
CA SER A 246 -4.01 14.10 -7.62
C SER A 246 -5.48 14.22 -8.06
N LEU A 247 -5.73 14.44 -9.36
CA LEU A 247 -7.07 14.53 -9.93
C LEU A 247 -7.85 13.21 -9.78
N ALA A 248 -7.18 12.06 -9.92
CA ALA A 248 -7.79 10.74 -9.75
C ALA A 248 -8.20 10.48 -8.29
N LEU A 249 -7.39 10.88 -7.32
CA LEU A 249 -7.75 10.79 -5.89
C LEU A 249 -8.91 11.72 -5.54
N ALA A 250 -8.92 12.93 -6.10
CA ALA A 250 -9.99 13.90 -5.92
C ALA A 250 -11.27 13.57 -6.72
N ARG A 251 -11.20 12.63 -7.67
CA ARG A 251 -12.29 12.20 -8.56
C ARG A 251 -12.82 13.32 -9.45
N ILE A 252 -11.91 14.12 -10.01
CA ILE A 252 -12.22 15.30 -10.83
C ILE A 252 -12.16 14.96 -12.33
N ASP A 253 -13.05 15.54 -13.14
CA ASP A 253 -13.04 15.48 -14.60
C ASP A 253 -12.88 14.06 -15.18
N GLY A 254 -13.56 13.10 -14.55
CA GLY A 254 -13.59 11.69 -14.96
C GLY A 254 -12.35 10.87 -14.55
N ARG A 255 -11.30 11.51 -14.01
CA ARG A 255 -10.18 10.80 -13.40
C ARG A 255 -10.63 10.12 -12.13
N ARG A 256 -10.18 8.90 -11.90
CA ARG A 256 -10.54 8.11 -10.70
C ARG A 256 -9.66 6.88 -10.54
N VAL A 257 -9.67 6.33 -9.34
CA VAL A 257 -9.33 4.91 -9.14
C VAL A 257 -10.46 4.07 -9.73
N ALA A 258 -10.15 3.27 -10.75
CA ALA A 258 -11.11 2.43 -11.48
C ALA A 258 -11.24 1.02 -10.89
N ALA A 259 -10.17 0.51 -10.27
CA ALA A 259 -10.16 -0.75 -9.54
C ALA A 259 -9.02 -0.75 -8.52
N ASN A 260 -9.24 -1.37 -7.36
CA ASN A 260 -8.18 -1.73 -6.42
C ASN A 260 -7.86 -3.21 -6.61
N TYR A 261 -6.58 -3.56 -6.74
CA TYR A 261 -6.12 -4.94 -6.79
C TYR A 261 -5.27 -5.21 -5.56
N GLY A 262 -5.57 -6.29 -4.86
CA GLY A 262 -4.78 -6.65 -3.69
C GLY A 262 -5.04 -8.07 -3.21
N LEU A 263 -4.42 -8.40 -2.09
CA LEU A 263 -4.51 -9.74 -1.54
C LEU A 263 -5.89 -9.96 -0.89
N ASP A 264 -6.31 -11.21 -0.82
CA ASP A 264 -7.42 -11.55 0.05
C ASP A 264 -6.98 -11.34 1.52
N PRO A 265 -7.68 -10.51 2.31
CA PRO A 265 -7.29 -10.19 3.68
C PRO A 265 -7.25 -11.42 4.59
N ARG A 266 -7.95 -12.51 4.23
CA ARG A 266 -7.86 -13.80 4.93
C ARG A 266 -6.46 -14.39 4.91
N LEU A 267 -5.63 -14.05 3.92
CA LEU A 267 -4.23 -14.47 3.88
C LEU A 267 -3.37 -13.78 4.96
N GLY A 268 -3.83 -12.68 5.53
CA GLY A 268 -3.11 -11.90 6.54
C GLY A 268 -2.77 -12.70 7.80
N LYS A 269 -1.60 -12.41 8.40
CA LYS A 269 -1.12 -13.06 9.64
C LYS A 269 -2.06 -12.92 10.83
N TYR A 270 -2.84 -11.85 10.83
CA TYR A 270 -3.66 -11.42 11.95
C TYR A 270 -5.10 -11.20 11.49
N HIS A 271 -5.57 -11.96 10.49
CA HIS A 271 -6.95 -11.83 10.02
C HIS A 271 -7.93 -12.23 11.13
N LEU A 272 -7.81 -13.47 11.63
CA LEU A 272 -8.57 -13.98 12.77
C LEU A 272 -7.88 -13.66 14.10
N SER A 273 -8.67 -13.50 15.16
CA SER A 273 -8.17 -13.49 16.53
C SER A 273 -7.57 -14.84 16.89
N ALA A 274 -6.57 -14.83 17.77
CA ALA A 274 -5.93 -16.05 18.25
C ALA A 274 -5.59 -15.97 19.74
N CYS A 275 -5.80 -17.08 20.45
CA CYS A 275 -5.37 -17.21 21.83
C CYS A 275 -3.89 -17.57 21.90
N GLU A 276 -3.12 -16.88 22.74
CA GLU A 276 -1.71 -17.20 22.96
C GLU A 276 -1.50 -18.42 23.87
N VAL A 277 -2.56 -18.93 24.51
CA VAL A 277 -2.48 -20.04 25.48
C VAL A 277 -2.89 -21.37 24.85
N CYS A 278 -4.05 -21.42 24.19
CA CYS A 278 -4.56 -22.66 23.57
C CYS A 278 -4.43 -22.67 22.05
N GLU A 279 -3.86 -21.62 21.44
CA GLU A 279 -3.65 -21.47 19.99
C GLU A 279 -4.93 -21.49 19.14
N ALA A 280 -6.10 -21.51 19.77
CA ALA A 280 -7.39 -21.43 19.09
C ALA A 280 -7.47 -20.16 18.24
N ARG A 281 -7.92 -20.30 16.99
CA ARG A 281 -8.25 -19.20 16.09
C ARG A 281 -9.76 -19.07 16.01
N PHE A 282 -10.26 -17.87 16.21
CA PHE A 282 -11.69 -17.61 16.27
C PHE A 282 -12.01 -16.21 15.73
N SER A 283 -13.28 -16.00 15.40
CA SER A 283 -13.84 -14.66 15.28
C SER A 283 -14.73 -14.43 16.50
N ALA A 284 -14.61 -13.26 17.08
CA ALA A 284 -15.42 -12.83 18.20
C ALA A 284 -16.20 -11.59 17.77
N ALA A 285 -17.50 -11.77 17.53
CA ALA A 285 -18.39 -10.64 17.31
C ALA A 285 -18.44 -9.78 18.58
N GLY A 286 -17.93 -8.54 18.48
CA GLY A 286 -17.83 -7.61 19.61
C GLY A 286 -16.59 -7.83 20.49
N ALA A 287 -16.45 -7.01 21.53
CA ALA A 287 -15.31 -7.02 22.44
C ALA A 287 -15.38 -8.21 23.43
N ALA A 288 -15.24 -9.45 22.94
CA ALA A 288 -15.19 -10.63 23.80
C ALA A 288 -14.04 -10.49 24.81
N PRO A 289 -14.28 -10.74 26.11
CA PRO A 289 -13.30 -10.46 27.18
C PRO A 289 -12.12 -11.44 27.21
N GLY A 290 -12.14 -12.50 26.40
CA GLY A 290 -11.11 -13.52 26.34
C GLY A 290 -11.38 -14.59 25.29
N CYS A 291 -10.54 -15.63 25.28
CA CYS A 291 -10.65 -16.76 24.38
C CYS A 291 -11.93 -17.56 24.66
N PRO A 292 -12.76 -17.86 23.65
CA PRO A 292 -14.00 -18.62 23.84
C PRO A 292 -13.75 -20.09 24.21
N GLU A 293 -12.58 -20.64 23.87
CA GLU A 293 -12.23 -22.04 24.12
C GLU A 293 -11.68 -22.29 25.53
N CYS A 294 -10.86 -21.38 26.07
CA CYS A 294 -10.17 -21.59 27.35
C CYS A 294 -10.35 -20.46 28.38
N GLY A 295 -11.11 -19.41 28.05
CA GLY A 295 -11.36 -18.26 28.93
C GLY A 295 -10.16 -17.33 29.14
N SER A 296 -8.99 -17.61 28.55
CA SER A 296 -7.80 -16.78 28.72
C SER A 296 -7.98 -15.37 28.13
N SER A 297 -7.57 -14.34 28.87
CA SER A 297 -7.52 -12.96 28.36
C SER A 297 -6.35 -12.68 27.42
N ARG A 298 -5.42 -13.62 27.25
CA ARG A 298 -4.26 -13.49 26.34
C ARG A 298 -4.65 -13.78 24.90
N VAL A 299 -5.26 -12.78 24.27
CA VAL A 299 -5.75 -12.86 22.89
C VAL A 299 -5.07 -11.80 22.03
N VAL A 300 -4.48 -12.23 20.91
CA VAL A 300 -4.08 -11.33 19.83
C VAL A 300 -5.31 -11.07 18.98
N ARG A 301 -5.82 -9.83 19.02
CA ARG A 301 -7.02 -9.43 18.27
C ARG A 301 -6.76 -9.46 16.77
N GLY A 302 -7.68 -10.08 16.03
CA GLY A 302 -7.68 -10.10 14.57
C GLY A 302 -8.17 -8.78 13.97
N VAL A 303 -7.74 -8.52 12.74
CA VAL A 303 -8.14 -7.32 11.97
C VAL A 303 -9.63 -7.36 11.63
N ALA A 304 -10.20 -8.54 11.36
CA ALA A 304 -11.63 -8.70 11.13
C ALA A 304 -12.44 -8.26 12.37
N ASP A 305 -12.12 -8.83 13.53
CA ASP A 305 -12.80 -8.47 14.79
C ASP A 305 -12.58 -7.01 15.18
N ARG A 306 -11.39 -6.44 14.89
CA ARG A 306 -11.13 -5.01 15.10
C ARG A 306 -11.99 -4.12 14.22
N ILE A 307 -12.22 -4.51 12.97
CA ILE A 307 -13.11 -3.77 12.07
C ILE A 307 -14.57 -3.94 12.52
N ASP A 308 -14.97 -5.13 12.95
CA ASP A 308 -16.31 -5.37 13.52
C ASP A 308 -16.61 -4.46 14.71
N GLU A 309 -15.65 -4.27 15.60
CA GLU A 309 -15.77 -3.42 16.78
C GLU A 309 -16.02 -1.95 16.43
N ILE A 310 -15.39 -1.44 15.38
CA ILE A 310 -15.47 -0.02 15.00
C ILE A 310 -16.46 0.24 13.86
N ALA A 311 -17.04 -0.79 13.27
CA ALA A 311 -17.98 -0.66 12.17
C ALA A 311 -19.26 0.07 12.61
N ASP A 312 -19.75 0.96 11.76
CA ASP A 312 -21.06 1.60 11.96
C ASP A 312 -22.20 0.68 11.46
N ARG A 313 -21.86 -0.31 10.64
CA ARG A 313 -22.82 -1.20 9.95
C ARG A 313 -22.33 -2.66 9.92
N PRO A 314 -23.24 -3.64 10.02
CA PRO A 314 -22.86 -5.06 9.87
C PRO A 314 -22.45 -5.39 8.44
N GLU A 315 -23.14 -4.82 7.45
CA GLU A 315 -22.87 -5.00 6.03
C GLU A 315 -22.27 -3.73 5.41
N PRO A 316 -21.37 -3.86 4.42
CA PRO A 316 -20.75 -2.70 3.79
C PRO A 316 -21.76 -1.88 3.00
N ARG A 317 -21.55 -0.56 3.00
CA ARG A 317 -22.31 0.38 2.17
C ARG A 317 -21.36 1.12 1.24
N HIS A 318 -21.22 0.61 0.02
CA HIS A 318 -20.37 1.21 -0.99
C HIS A 318 -20.95 2.56 -1.48
N PRO A 319 -20.20 3.68 -1.43
CA PRO A 319 -20.60 4.90 -2.12
C PRO A 319 -20.52 4.69 -3.65
N ALA A 320 -21.28 5.47 -4.41
CA ALA A 320 -21.38 5.32 -5.87
C ALA A 320 -20.03 5.40 -6.62
N HIS A 321 -19.04 6.08 -6.03
CA HIS A 321 -17.71 6.22 -6.61
C HIS A 321 -16.74 5.10 -6.21
N ARG A 322 -17.13 4.17 -5.34
CA ARG A 322 -16.24 3.10 -4.86
C ARG A 322 -15.94 2.13 -6.00
N PRO A 323 -14.67 1.95 -6.39
CA PRO A 323 -14.32 0.97 -7.41
C PRO A 323 -14.39 -0.45 -6.85
N PRO A 324 -14.48 -1.49 -7.71
CA PRO A 324 -14.34 -2.86 -7.27
C PRO A 324 -12.96 -3.12 -6.67
N TYR A 325 -12.92 -3.89 -5.59
CA TYR A 325 -11.70 -4.54 -5.10
C TYR A 325 -11.59 -5.93 -5.74
N ARG A 326 -10.48 -6.20 -6.42
CA ARG A 326 -10.20 -7.46 -7.10
C ARG A 326 -9.14 -8.21 -6.30
N HIS A 327 -9.56 -9.28 -5.62
CA HIS A 327 -8.64 -10.19 -4.96
C HIS A 327 -7.79 -10.89 -6.02
N GLN A 328 -6.48 -10.76 -5.88
CA GLN A 328 -5.53 -11.43 -6.75
C GLN A 328 -4.31 -11.89 -5.98
N VAL A 329 -3.65 -12.91 -6.51
CA VAL A 329 -2.39 -13.41 -5.98
C VAL A 329 -1.27 -13.09 -6.99
N PRO A 330 -0.21 -12.35 -6.61
CA PRO A 330 0.92 -12.06 -7.49
C PRO A 330 1.54 -13.34 -8.05
N LEU A 331 2.15 -13.29 -9.23
CA LEU A 331 2.65 -14.51 -9.90
C LEU A 331 3.60 -15.31 -9.01
N ALA A 332 4.48 -14.62 -8.27
CA ALA A 332 5.44 -15.24 -7.35
C ALA A 332 4.78 -16.02 -6.19
N PHE A 333 3.50 -15.79 -5.91
CA PHE A 333 2.77 -16.44 -4.83
C PHE A 333 1.82 -17.53 -5.34
N VAL A 334 1.68 -17.68 -6.67
CA VAL A 334 0.87 -18.74 -7.27
C VAL A 334 1.58 -20.09 -7.07
N PRO A 335 0.94 -21.10 -6.46
CA PRO A 335 1.60 -22.37 -6.20
C PRO A 335 2.17 -23.05 -7.47
N GLY A 336 3.47 -23.34 -7.46
CA GLY A 336 4.18 -23.94 -8.60
C GLY A 336 4.68 -22.94 -9.65
N VAL A 337 4.32 -21.66 -9.56
CA VAL A 337 4.89 -20.60 -10.41
C VAL A 337 6.17 -20.10 -9.74
N GLY A 338 7.30 -20.64 -10.18
CA GLY A 338 8.63 -20.24 -9.70
C GLY A 338 9.29 -19.16 -10.57
N PRO A 339 10.49 -18.69 -10.20
CA PRO A 339 11.23 -17.66 -10.94
C PRO A 339 11.44 -17.96 -12.43
N VAL A 340 11.65 -19.23 -12.78
CA VAL A 340 11.82 -19.67 -14.19
C VAL A 340 10.54 -19.45 -15.00
N ALA A 341 9.38 -19.84 -14.43
CA ALA A 341 8.09 -19.65 -15.08
C ALA A 341 7.77 -18.15 -15.22
N ILE A 342 8.03 -17.34 -14.18
CA ILE A 342 7.85 -15.88 -14.23
C ILE A 342 8.72 -15.26 -15.33
N ALA A 343 9.99 -15.64 -15.42
CA ALA A 343 10.89 -15.15 -16.46
C ALA A 343 10.41 -15.55 -17.87
N ALA A 344 9.86 -16.75 -18.04
CA ALA A 344 9.29 -17.19 -19.31
C ALA A 344 8.05 -16.36 -19.70
N LEU A 345 7.14 -16.13 -18.75
CA LEU A 345 5.94 -15.31 -18.94
C LEU A 345 6.31 -13.85 -19.28
N ILE A 346 7.22 -13.23 -18.52
CA ILE A 346 7.67 -11.86 -18.79
C ILE A 346 8.36 -11.78 -20.15
N ARG A 347 9.17 -12.77 -20.54
CA ARG A 347 9.80 -12.79 -21.87
C ARG A 347 8.75 -12.90 -23.00
N ALA A 348 7.69 -13.66 -22.79
CA ALA A 348 6.63 -13.85 -23.78
C ALA A 348 5.69 -12.63 -23.89
N PHE A 349 5.35 -12.00 -22.76
CA PHE A 349 4.28 -11.01 -22.68
C PHE A 349 4.75 -9.60 -22.29
N GLY A 350 6.03 -9.43 -21.97
CA GLY A 350 6.67 -8.15 -21.68
C GLY A 350 6.69 -7.76 -20.20
N SER A 351 5.64 -8.06 -19.43
CA SER A 351 5.57 -7.70 -18.00
C SER A 351 4.58 -8.54 -17.19
N GLU A 352 4.68 -8.49 -15.86
CA GLU A 352 3.72 -9.12 -14.94
C GLU A 352 2.31 -8.52 -15.12
N MET A 353 2.16 -7.21 -15.31
CA MET A 353 0.84 -6.61 -15.60
C MET A 353 0.26 -7.10 -16.93
N ALA A 354 1.07 -7.29 -17.97
CA ALA A 354 0.58 -7.86 -19.23
C ALA A 354 0.08 -9.31 -19.02
N VAL A 355 0.81 -10.11 -18.25
CA VAL A 355 0.40 -11.47 -17.87
C VAL A 355 -0.93 -11.45 -17.13
N LEU A 356 -1.08 -10.60 -16.11
CA LEU A 356 -2.26 -10.57 -15.26
C LEU A 356 -3.51 -10.03 -15.97
N HIS A 357 -3.37 -9.03 -16.85
CA HIS A 357 -4.51 -8.29 -17.41
C HIS A 357 -4.80 -8.53 -18.88
N HIS A 358 -3.84 -9.01 -19.66
CA HIS A 358 -3.96 -8.99 -21.13
C HIS A 358 -3.81 -10.37 -21.79
N THR A 359 -3.36 -11.39 -21.04
CA THR A 359 -3.20 -12.74 -21.61
C THR A 359 -4.46 -13.59 -21.52
N THR A 360 -4.66 -14.44 -22.53
CA THR A 360 -5.66 -15.52 -22.51
C THR A 360 -5.10 -16.77 -21.84
N SER A 361 -5.98 -17.71 -21.48
CA SER A 361 -5.57 -19.01 -20.94
C SER A 361 -4.67 -19.78 -21.92
N ASP A 362 -5.00 -19.74 -23.22
CA ASP A 362 -4.26 -20.46 -24.25
C ASP A 362 -2.83 -19.91 -24.42
N GLN A 363 -2.69 -18.58 -24.41
CA GLN A 363 -1.38 -17.93 -24.43
C GLN A 363 -0.53 -18.34 -23.23
N LEU A 364 -1.12 -18.38 -22.03
CA LEU A 364 -0.43 -18.83 -20.82
C LEU A 364 -0.02 -20.31 -20.95
N ALA A 365 -0.88 -21.16 -21.50
CA ALA A 365 -0.62 -22.59 -21.66
C ALA A 365 0.55 -22.84 -22.63
N GLU A 366 0.64 -22.06 -23.70
CA GLU A 366 1.78 -22.11 -24.63
C GLU A 366 3.10 -21.74 -23.92
N ALA A 367 3.08 -20.74 -23.04
CA ALA A 367 4.29 -20.25 -22.39
C ALA A 367 4.79 -21.13 -21.22
N VAL A 368 3.88 -21.68 -20.41
CA VAL A 368 4.23 -22.38 -19.15
C VAL A 368 3.51 -23.71 -18.93
N GLY A 369 2.76 -24.18 -19.91
CA GLY A 369 1.95 -25.41 -19.84
C GLY A 369 0.58 -25.20 -19.18
N GLU A 370 -0.38 -26.05 -19.57
CA GLU A 370 -1.79 -25.97 -19.14
C GLU A 370 -1.95 -25.91 -17.62
N ARG A 371 -1.18 -26.73 -16.89
CA ARG A 371 -1.27 -26.81 -15.43
C ARG A 371 -0.95 -25.48 -14.75
N LEU A 372 0.08 -24.77 -15.19
CA LEU A 372 0.46 -23.48 -14.61
C LEU A 372 -0.47 -22.37 -15.11
N ALA A 373 -0.88 -22.42 -16.38
CA ALA A 373 -1.85 -21.49 -16.94
C ALA A 373 -3.17 -21.48 -16.13
N ALA A 374 -3.75 -22.66 -15.88
CA ALA A 374 -4.98 -22.78 -15.09
C ALA A 374 -4.84 -22.17 -13.69
N ARG A 375 -3.67 -22.36 -13.03
CA ARG A 375 -3.40 -21.76 -11.71
C ARG A 375 -3.29 -20.26 -11.75
N ILE A 376 -2.64 -19.70 -12.78
CA ILE A 376 -2.53 -18.25 -12.97
C ILE A 376 -3.92 -17.65 -13.21
N VAL A 377 -4.76 -18.31 -14.02
CA VAL A 377 -6.14 -17.89 -14.27
C VAL A 377 -6.97 -17.90 -12.98
N MET A 378 -6.89 -18.96 -12.17
CA MET A 378 -7.57 -18.98 -10.86
C MET A 378 -7.05 -17.90 -9.92
N ALA A 379 -5.75 -17.65 -9.90
CA ALA A 379 -5.11 -16.65 -9.06
C ALA A 379 -5.53 -15.22 -9.40
N ARG A 380 -5.58 -14.86 -10.69
CA ARG A 380 -5.95 -13.51 -11.15
C ARG A 380 -7.46 -13.23 -11.06
N GLU A 381 -8.28 -14.29 -11.04
CA GLU A 381 -9.74 -14.19 -10.90
C GLU A 381 -10.21 -14.30 -9.44
N GLY A 382 -9.29 -14.41 -8.48
CA GLY A 382 -9.62 -14.54 -7.05
C GLY A 382 -10.33 -15.86 -6.70
N ARG A 383 -10.17 -16.90 -7.54
CA ARG A 383 -10.86 -18.20 -7.38
C ARG A 383 -10.06 -19.24 -6.59
N LEU A 384 -8.84 -18.92 -6.15
CA LEU A 384 -8.07 -19.83 -5.30
C LEU A 384 -8.75 -19.98 -3.94
N ALA A 385 -8.94 -21.23 -3.50
CA ALA A 385 -9.41 -21.50 -2.15
C ALA A 385 -8.40 -20.99 -1.13
N ILE A 386 -8.88 -20.38 -0.04
CA ILE A 386 -8.02 -19.75 0.97
C ILE A 386 -8.34 -20.31 2.34
N ARG A 387 -7.30 -20.73 3.04
CA ARG A 387 -7.36 -20.95 4.49
C ARG A 387 -6.86 -19.69 5.20
N SER A 388 -7.71 -19.12 6.05
CA SER A 388 -7.40 -17.88 6.77
C SER A 388 -6.18 -18.02 7.69
N GLY A 389 -5.42 -16.94 7.81
CA GLY A 389 -4.38 -16.75 8.81
C GLY A 389 -4.93 -16.23 10.14
N GLY A 390 -4.06 -16.18 11.14
CA GLY A 390 -4.40 -15.71 12.49
C GLY A 390 -3.28 -15.99 13.48
N GLY A 391 -3.16 -15.15 14.50
CA GLY A 391 -2.15 -15.30 15.56
C GLY A 391 -0.70 -15.24 15.09
N GLY A 392 -0.40 -14.41 14.08
CA GLY A 392 0.96 -14.26 13.53
C GLY A 392 1.30 -15.25 12.41
N THR A 393 0.42 -16.20 12.10
CA THR A 393 0.59 -17.17 11.02
C THR A 393 -0.17 -16.73 9.78
N TYR A 394 0.52 -16.65 8.63
CA TYR A 394 -0.14 -16.36 7.34
C TYR A 394 -1.15 -17.44 6.97
N GLY A 395 -2.24 -16.99 6.34
CA GLY A 395 -3.12 -17.86 5.60
C GLY A 395 -2.41 -18.46 4.38
N ARG A 396 -3.09 -19.38 3.69
CA ARG A 396 -2.52 -20.04 2.51
C ARG A 396 -3.56 -20.18 1.43
N ALA A 397 -3.16 -19.93 0.19
CA ALA A 397 -3.88 -20.42 -0.97
C ALA A 397 -3.72 -21.95 -1.00
N LEU A 398 -4.83 -22.65 -1.10
CA LEU A 398 -4.90 -24.10 -1.19
C LEU A 398 -4.87 -24.49 -2.67
N LEU A 399 -4.16 -25.58 -2.95
CA LEU A 399 -4.40 -26.35 -4.16
C LEU A 399 -5.54 -27.30 -3.80
N GLU A 400 -6.60 -27.32 -4.61
CA GLU A 400 -7.64 -28.34 -4.52
C GLU A 400 -7.05 -29.75 -4.51
#